data_AF-A0A6L7UZ29-F1
#
_entry.id   AF-A0A6L7UZ29-F1
#
_cell.length_a   1.000
_cell.length_b   1.000
_cell.length_c   1.000
_cell.angle_alpha   90.00
_cell.angle_beta   90.00
_cell.angle_gamma   90.00
#
_symmetry.space_group_name_H-M   'P 1'
#
loop_
_entity.id
_entity.type
_entity.pdbx_description
1 polymer ?
#
loop_
_entity_poly.entity_id
_entity_poly.type
_entity_poly.pdbx_seq_one_letter_code
_entity_poly.pdbx_strand_id
1 'polypeptide(L)'
;MPTLESARQKRASVLQQIAEASYAYPNDEFPDREFTTNFPEEQLGVRVRSGGWLYPDIVVTDEPGHFIAFAADLALTHEVTNDTAVERWMPLSQAAPLILYVPMGQSGRAIRLCRLNGIKLHKLMIYRQRPAGFGIDLQEAYSGPDLLKPIAGLLPPALRPMAYRNERMRVVDGYLNPAPADRTGDVPAIAAPAPQPDATLALPSGLEDEHGAGEHDSPESHLPPPSLAPILFALGLIVMAAGAIFVGELLSVGITLIVLGAVRWFMEDMGYFEAGGPAEYRQHPLKVMPDVSPPPGVHLPPPSLMPLLFAAGLMITAAGAVFTDQVLGAGITLIVFGGVGWLLEDIRYFEEPVHDDHHDEHESDAPLMHGADGAEPSAG
;
A
#
# COMPACT_ATOMS: atom_id res chain seq x y z
N MET A 1 15.35 3.02 27.91
CA MET A 1 15.07 4.05 26.88
C MET A 1 16.39 4.69 26.50
N PRO A 2 16.73 4.83 25.20
CA PRO A 2 17.91 5.59 24.79
C PRO A 2 17.79 7.05 25.26
N THR A 3 18.90 7.66 25.63
CA THR A 3 18.92 9.11 25.93
C THR A 3 18.73 9.89 24.63
N LEU A 4 18.16 11.10 24.70
CA LEU A 4 17.96 11.96 23.53
C LEU A 4 19.27 12.23 22.79
N GLU A 5 20.38 12.38 23.52
CA GLU A 5 21.73 12.53 22.96
C GLU A 5 22.18 11.27 22.21
N SER A 6 21.99 10.08 22.79
CA SER A 6 22.33 8.83 22.11
C SER A 6 21.50 8.60 20.83
N ALA A 7 20.22 9.01 20.85
CA ALA A 7 19.35 8.94 19.67
C ALA A 7 19.83 9.91 18.57
N ARG A 8 20.18 11.15 18.95
CA ARG A 8 20.77 12.14 18.03
C ARG A 8 22.08 11.67 17.42
N GLN A 9 23.00 11.14 18.23
CA GLN A 9 24.28 10.63 17.76
C GLN A 9 24.09 9.44 16.82
N LYS A 10 23.16 8.53 17.16
CA LYS A 10 22.81 7.40 16.30
C LYS A 10 22.22 7.87 14.96
N ARG A 11 21.29 8.83 14.99
CA ARG A 11 20.69 9.43 13.79
C ARG A 11 21.76 10.04 12.88
N ALA A 12 22.65 10.89 13.40
CA ALA A 12 23.78 11.45 12.63
C ALA A 12 24.63 10.35 11.98
N SER A 13 25.02 9.34 12.76
CA SER A 13 25.87 8.26 12.26
C SER A 13 25.19 7.43 11.16
N VAL A 14 23.92 7.09 11.33
CA VAL A 14 23.14 6.36 10.31
C VAL A 14 22.95 7.22 9.07
N LEU A 15 22.59 8.50 9.24
CA LEU A 15 22.31 9.41 8.14
C LEU A 15 23.56 9.62 7.27
N GLN A 16 24.72 9.82 7.89
CA GLN A 16 25.97 9.96 7.17
C GLN A 16 26.29 8.70 6.34
N GLN A 17 26.11 7.51 6.92
CA GLN A 17 26.33 6.25 6.20
C GLN A 17 25.35 6.06 5.03
N ILE A 18 24.10 6.49 5.18
CA ILE A 18 23.10 6.47 4.10
C ILE A 18 23.47 7.46 3.01
N ALA A 19 23.90 8.67 3.38
CA ALA A 19 24.35 9.70 2.45
C ALA A 19 25.50 9.20 1.57
N GLU A 20 26.53 8.64 2.19
CA GLU A 20 27.70 8.09 1.49
C GLU A 20 27.34 6.88 0.61
N ALA A 21 26.42 6.02 1.05
CA ALA A 21 26.05 4.80 0.32
C ALA A 21 25.07 5.04 -0.85
N SER A 22 24.12 5.97 -0.69
CA SER A 22 23.00 6.14 -1.64
C SER A 22 23.10 7.38 -2.51
N TYR A 23 23.82 8.42 -2.06
CA TYR A 23 23.72 9.77 -2.64
C TYR A 23 25.09 10.29 -3.05
N ALA A 24 25.84 9.49 -3.81
CA ALA A 24 27.06 9.95 -4.47
C ALA A 24 26.73 10.86 -5.67
N TYR A 25 26.13 12.01 -5.41
CA TYR A 25 25.86 13.05 -6.39
C TYR A 25 26.88 14.19 -6.28
N PRO A 26 27.22 14.84 -7.39
CA PRO A 26 26.82 14.50 -8.76
C PRO A 26 27.50 13.20 -9.27
N ASN A 27 26.88 12.50 -10.22
CA ASN A 27 27.45 11.31 -10.88
C ASN A 27 27.10 11.24 -12.38
N ASP A 28 27.63 10.23 -13.08
CA ASP A 28 27.46 10.07 -14.53
C ASP A 28 25.99 9.95 -14.98
N GLU A 29 25.12 9.39 -14.14
CA GLU A 29 23.69 9.24 -14.44
C GLU A 29 22.91 10.53 -14.15
N PHE A 30 23.30 11.25 -13.09
CA PHE A 30 22.66 12.47 -12.61
C PHE A 30 23.72 13.55 -12.34
N PRO A 31 24.27 14.19 -13.39
CA PRO A 31 25.37 15.16 -13.25
C PRO A 31 24.92 16.47 -12.61
N ASP A 32 23.63 16.78 -12.70
CA ASP A 32 23.04 18.03 -12.20
C ASP A 32 22.39 17.85 -10.82
N ARG A 33 22.49 16.67 -10.20
CA ARG A 33 21.92 16.44 -8.87
C ARG A 33 22.88 16.88 -7.79
N GLU A 34 22.30 17.48 -6.77
CA GLU A 34 22.97 17.77 -5.51
C GLU A 34 22.10 17.24 -4.37
N PHE A 35 22.73 16.87 -3.26
CA PHE A 35 22.01 16.51 -2.05
C PHE A 35 22.50 17.34 -0.87
N THR A 36 21.61 17.55 0.10
CA THR A 36 21.89 18.27 1.33
C THR A 36 21.32 17.48 2.50
N THR A 37 22.11 17.33 3.57
CA THR A 37 21.67 16.69 4.82
C THR A 37 21.30 17.76 5.84
N ASN A 38 20.09 17.71 6.40
CA ASN A 38 19.60 18.68 7.39
C ASN A 38 19.86 18.27 8.85
N PHE A 39 20.85 17.39 9.07
CA PHE A 39 21.22 16.96 10.41
C PHE A 39 22.76 16.95 10.55
N PRO A 40 23.32 17.48 11.66
CA PRO A 40 22.64 18.04 12.83
C PRO A 40 22.05 19.44 12.63
N GLU A 41 22.40 20.13 11.55
CA GLU A 41 21.96 21.50 11.25
C GLU A 41 21.03 21.52 10.03
N GLU A 42 19.94 22.27 10.14
CA GLU A 42 18.96 22.46 9.06
C GLU A 42 19.51 23.42 8.01
N GLN A 43 19.68 22.96 6.76
CA GLN A 43 20.28 23.74 5.67
C GLN A 43 19.29 24.04 4.55
N LEU A 44 18.44 23.08 4.19
CA LEU A 44 17.53 23.16 3.06
C LEU A 44 16.12 22.66 3.43
N GLY A 45 15.16 23.57 3.51
CA GLY A 45 13.77 23.25 3.78
C GLY A 45 12.98 22.88 2.52
N VAL A 46 11.93 22.09 2.71
CA VAL A 46 10.89 21.76 1.73
C VAL A 46 9.62 22.52 2.10
N ARG A 47 9.11 23.35 1.18
CA ARG A 47 7.93 24.18 1.43
C ARG A 47 6.65 23.36 1.30
N VAL A 48 5.80 23.41 2.33
CA VAL A 48 4.47 22.78 2.31
C VAL A 48 3.45 23.73 1.68
N ARG A 49 2.44 23.17 1.00
CA ARG A 49 1.34 23.94 0.38
C ARG A 49 0.58 24.82 1.38
N SER A 50 0.47 24.40 2.64
CA SER A 50 -0.20 25.14 3.70
C SER A 50 0.54 26.41 4.15
N GLY A 51 1.76 26.64 3.65
CA GLY A 51 2.62 27.71 4.13
C GLY A 51 3.38 27.25 5.37
N GLY A 52 4.61 26.80 5.16
CA GLY A 52 5.51 26.29 6.19
C GLY A 52 6.72 25.62 5.54
N TRP A 53 7.76 25.38 6.34
CA TRP A 53 8.96 24.68 5.92
C TRP A 53 9.12 23.40 6.73
N LEU A 54 9.41 22.30 6.05
CA LEU A 54 9.81 21.04 6.65
C LEU A 54 11.28 20.79 6.35
N TYR A 55 12.01 20.25 7.31
CA TYR A 55 13.42 19.93 7.15
C TYR A 55 13.59 18.40 7.20
N PRO A 56 13.40 17.71 6.06
CA PRO A 56 13.66 16.27 6.00
C PRO A 56 15.13 15.99 6.21
N ASP A 57 15.51 14.79 6.65
CA ASP A 57 16.92 14.51 6.93
C ASP A 57 17.83 14.64 5.69
N ILE A 58 17.31 14.33 4.50
CA ILE A 58 18.00 14.51 3.21
C ILE A 58 17.06 15.18 2.21
N VAL A 59 17.56 16.19 1.51
CA VAL A 59 16.92 16.78 0.33
C VAL A 59 17.81 16.55 -0.87
N VAL A 60 17.24 16.09 -1.99
CA VAL A 60 17.95 16.01 -3.26
C VAL A 60 17.31 16.98 -4.23
N THR A 61 18.13 17.81 -4.87
CA THR A 61 17.68 18.81 -5.84
C THR A 61 18.34 18.63 -7.20
N ASP A 62 17.61 18.97 -8.26
CA ASP A 62 18.14 19.07 -9.61
C ASP A 62 18.54 20.53 -9.94
N GLU A 63 19.73 20.72 -10.50
CA GLU A 63 20.19 21.96 -11.11
C GLU A 63 19.77 22.07 -12.59
N PRO A 64 19.65 23.29 -13.16
CA PRO A 64 19.58 24.57 -12.46
C PRO A 64 18.20 24.81 -11.84
N GLY A 65 18.16 25.39 -10.64
CA GLY A 65 16.92 25.90 -10.01
C GLY A 65 16.60 25.34 -8.62
N HIS A 66 17.40 24.42 -8.07
CA HIS A 66 17.15 23.75 -6.79
C HIS A 66 15.75 23.13 -6.70
N PHE A 67 15.28 22.52 -7.79
CA PHE A 67 14.00 21.82 -7.78
C PHE A 67 14.14 20.55 -6.95
N ILE A 68 13.25 20.35 -5.99
CA ILE A 68 13.29 19.16 -5.13
C ILE A 68 12.92 17.94 -5.97
N ALA A 69 13.92 17.09 -6.25
CA ALA A 69 13.72 15.83 -6.94
C ALA A 69 13.00 14.84 -6.01
N PHE A 70 13.47 14.74 -4.77
CA PHE A 70 12.80 13.99 -3.69
C PHE A 70 13.34 14.44 -2.32
N ALA A 71 12.58 14.09 -1.28
CA ALA A 71 12.97 14.25 0.11
C ALA A 71 13.08 12.88 0.76
N ALA A 72 14.05 12.69 1.65
CA ALA A 72 14.18 11.47 2.43
C ALA A 72 14.19 11.74 3.93
N ASP A 73 13.50 10.86 4.65
CA ASP A 73 13.39 10.92 6.10
C ASP A 73 13.88 9.60 6.72
N LEU A 74 14.63 9.72 7.81
CA LEU A 74 15.19 8.61 8.55
C LEU A 74 14.42 8.44 9.86
N ALA A 75 13.85 7.26 10.06
CA ALA A 75 13.23 6.86 11.31
C ALA A 75 14.15 5.92 12.10
N LEU A 76 14.27 6.14 13.40
CA LEU A 76 14.80 5.19 14.36
C LEU A 76 13.70 4.24 14.85
N THR A 77 14.08 3.13 15.48
CA THR A 77 13.13 2.09 15.91
C THR A 77 11.96 2.61 16.75
N HIS A 78 12.21 3.60 17.61
CA HIS A 78 11.19 4.19 18.50
C HIS A 78 10.37 5.31 17.83
N GLU A 79 10.75 5.75 16.63
CA GLU A 79 10.08 6.80 15.87
C GLU A 79 9.15 6.21 14.79
N VAL A 80 9.12 4.89 14.61
CA VAL A 80 8.15 4.23 13.72
C VAL A 80 6.79 4.16 14.43
N THR A 81 6.17 5.31 14.64
CA THR A 81 4.91 5.50 15.37
C THR A 81 3.87 6.21 14.52
N ASN A 82 2.60 6.13 14.93
CA ASN A 82 1.53 6.81 14.20
C ASN A 82 1.69 8.33 14.25
N ASP A 83 2.08 8.89 15.40
CA ASP A 83 2.30 10.33 15.57
C ASP A 83 3.38 10.82 14.61
N THR A 84 4.50 10.11 14.52
CA THR A 84 5.57 10.45 13.56
C THR A 84 5.08 10.37 12.11
N ALA A 85 4.26 9.35 11.78
CA ALA A 85 3.69 9.23 10.44
C ALA A 85 2.78 10.42 10.08
N VAL A 86 1.92 10.84 10.99
CA VAL A 86 0.96 11.94 10.78
C VAL A 86 1.64 13.31 10.80
N GLU A 87 2.52 13.55 11.78
CA GLU A 87 3.12 14.86 11.99
C GLU A 87 4.30 15.14 11.04
N ARG A 88 5.05 14.09 10.67
CA ARG A 88 6.29 14.24 9.90
C ARG A 88 6.15 13.69 8.48
N TRP A 89 5.81 12.40 8.33
CA TRP A 89 5.85 11.75 7.01
C TRP A 89 4.73 12.22 6.09
N MET A 90 3.51 12.41 6.60
CA MET A 90 2.36 12.79 5.78
C MET A 90 2.55 14.17 5.13
N PRO A 91 2.89 15.25 5.87
CA PRO A 91 3.15 16.56 5.26
C PRO A 91 4.30 16.53 4.25
N LEU A 92 5.34 15.73 4.54
CA LEU A 92 6.50 15.59 3.66
C LEU A 92 6.14 14.92 2.34
N SER A 93 5.33 13.85 2.38
CA SER A 93 4.84 13.15 1.18
C SER A 93 3.92 14.00 0.29
N GLN A 94 3.30 15.04 0.86
CA GLN A 94 2.48 15.99 0.11
C GLN A 94 3.32 17.09 -0.54
N ALA A 95 4.50 17.37 0.02
CA ALA A 95 5.39 18.43 -0.43
C ALA A 95 6.44 17.95 -1.46
N ALA A 96 6.89 16.70 -1.36
CA ALA A 96 7.87 16.10 -2.27
C ALA A 96 7.69 14.57 -2.37
N PRO A 97 8.22 13.92 -3.43
CA PRO A 97 8.35 12.46 -3.45
C PRO A 97 9.16 11.98 -2.23
N LEU A 98 8.52 11.17 -1.38
CA LEU A 98 9.10 10.76 -0.09
C LEU A 98 9.81 9.40 -0.18
N ILE A 99 11.07 9.38 0.22
CA ILE A 99 11.84 8.17 0.50
C ILE A 99 11.94 7.98 2.01
N LEU A 100 11.46 6.86 2.54
CA LEU A 100 11.51 6.59 3.97
C LEU A 100 12.58 5.52 4.28
N TYR A 101 13.52 5.85 5.17
CA TYR A 101 14.51 4.92 5.70
C TYR A 101 14.08 4.41 7.08
N VAL A 102 13.90 3.10 7.22
CA VAL A 102 13.47 2.46 8.47
C VAL A 102 14.41 1.33 8.86
N PRO A 103 14.59 1.04 10.17
CA PRO A 103 15.47 -0.03 10.58
C PRO A 103 14.87 -1.39 10.23
N MET A 104 15.75 -2.38 10.06
CA MET A 104 15.34 -3.78 9.83
C MET A 104 14.34 -4.25 10.89
N GLY A 105 13.28 -4.92 10.43
CA GLY A 105 12.16 -5.39 11.26
C GLY A 105 11.02 -4.37 11.45
N GLN A 106 11.18 -3.11 11.02
CA GLN A 106 10.13 -2.08 11.11
C GLN A 106 9.40 -1.77 9.81
N SER A 107 9.80 -2.38 8.67
CA SER A 107 9.19 -2.12 7.36
C SER A 107 7.69 -2.41 7.31
N GLY A 108 7.25 -3.57 7.79
CA GLY A 108 5.83 -3.92 7.82
C GLY A 108 4.99 -2.92 8.61
N ARG A 109 5.51 -2.47 9.77
CA ARG A 109 4.86 -1.44 10.58
C ARG A 109 4.81 -0.10 9.87
N ALA A 110 5.92 0.35 9.27
CA ALA A 110 6.00 1.61 8.55
C ALA A 110 5.07 1.64 7.32
N ILE A 111 5.03 0.55 6.54
CA ILE A 111 4.11 0.39 5.39
C ILE A 111 2.66 0.47 5.87
N ARG A 112 2.32 -0.24 6.95
CA ARG A 112 0.97 -0.20 7.55
C ARG A 112 0.61 1.23 7.97
N LEU A 113 1.50 1.94 8.66
CA LEU A 113 1.28 3.34 9.08
C LEU A 113 1.09 4.27 7.89
N CYS A 114 1.89 4.10 6.84
CA CYS A 114 1.74 4.91 5.62
C CYS A 114 0.40 4.64 4.94
N ARG A 115 -0.03 3.38 4.85
CA ARG A 115 -1.32 3.00 4.27
C ARG A 115 -2.50 3.55 5.07
N LEU A 116 -2.45 3.42 6.41
CA LEU A 116 -3.50 3.90 7.31
C LEU A 116 -3.69 5.42 7.23
N ASN A 117 -2.60 6.17 7.05
CA ASN A 117 -2.63 7.64 7.00
C ASN A 117 -2.63 8.20 5.56
N GLY A 118 -2.81 7.35 4.53
CA GLY A 118 -2.85 7.78 3.13
C GLY A 118 -1.54 8.43 2.62
N ILE A 119 -0.39 8.06 3.20
CA ILE A 119 0.92 8.61 2.88
C ILE A 119 1.44 7.97 1.60
N LYS A 120 1.69 8.79 0.58
CA LYS A 120 2.23 8.32 -0.71
C LYS A 120 3.75 8.21 -0.64
N LEU A 121 4.23 6.98 -0.46
CA LEU A 121 5.67 6.69 -0.50
C LEU A 121 6.14 6.54 -1.95
N HIS A 122 7.24 7.22 -2.28
CA HIS A 122 7.97 6.94 -3.50
C HIS A 122 8.81 5.67 -3.33
N LYS A 123 9.52 5.56 -2.19
CA LYS A 123 10.35 4.40 -1.88
C LYS A 123 10.44 4.16 -0.37
N LEU A 124 10.53 2.90 0.04
CA LEU A 124 10.86 2.51 1.42
C LEU A 124 12.11 1.65 1.45
N MET A 125 13.11 2.13 2.17
CA MET A 125 14.41 1.50 2.34
C MET A 125 14.53 0.97 3.77
N ILE A 126 14.89 -0.29 3.89
CA ILE A 126 15.31 -0.91 5.14
C ILE A 126 16.81 -0.68 5.30
N TYR A 127 17.22 -0.22 6.47
CA TYR A 127 18.64 -0.16 6.83
C TYR A 127 18.99 -1.09 7.99
N ARG A 128 20.20 -1.64 7.91
CA ARG A 128 20.85 -2.39 9.01
C ARG A 128 22.28 -1.91 9.14
N GLN A 129 22.64 -1.41 10.33
CA GLN A 129 24.05 -1.12 10.63
C GLN A 129 24.82 -2.43 10.78
N ARG A 130 25.93 -2.58 10.05
CA ARG A 130 26.82 -3.73 10.26
C ARG A 130 27.70 -3.48 11.49
N PRO A 131 28.01 -4.51 12.29
CA PRO A 131 28.98 -4.39 13.37
C PRO A 131 30.34 -3.88 12.84
N ALA A 132 31.16 -3.27 13.68
CA ALA A 132 32.58 -3.02 13.42
C ALA A 132 32.92 -2.16 12.17
N GLY A 133 32.08 -1.18 11.81
CA GLY A 133 32.44 -0.17 10.80
C GLY A 133 32.37 -0.65 9.35
N PHE A 134 31.77 -1.82 9.07
CA PHE A 134 31.55 -2.33 7.71
C PHE A 134 30.43 -1.57 6.94
N GLY A 135 30.11 -0.35 7.36
CA GLY A 135 29.07 0.48 6.76
C GLY A 135 27.64 0.03 7.06
N ILE A 136 26.73 0.53 6.23
CA ILE A 136 25.30 0.23 6.31
C ILE A 136 24.92 -0.76 5.20
N ASP A 137 23.95 -1.62 5.50
CA ASP A 137 23.28 -2.46 4.51
C ASP A 137 21.90 -1.86 4.22
N LEU A 138 21.58 -1.71 2.95
CA LEU A 138 20.35 -1.06 2.47
C LEU A 138 19.60 -2.03 1.58
N GLN A 139 18.37 -2.33 1.96
CA GLN A 139 17.48 -3.19 1.21
C GLN A 139 16.19 -2.44 0.88
N GLU A 140 15.76 -2.55 -0.37
CA GLU A 140 14.48 -2.01 -0.79
C GLU A 140 13.34 -2.93 -0.35
N ALA A 141 12.33 -2.37 0.34
CA ALA A 141 11.19 -3.12 0.82
C ALA A 141 9.87 -2.75 0.13
N TYR A 142 9.81 -1.54 -0.43
CA TYR A 142 8.69 -1.08 -1.22
C TYR A 142 9.19 -0.06 -2.26
N SER A 143 8.83 -0.30 -3.52
CA SER A 143 8.87 0.71 -4.56
C SER A 143 7.44 1.15 -4.82
N GLY A 144 7.17 2.45 -4.67
CA GLY A 144 5.93 3.01 -5.17
C GLY A 144 5.86 2.92 -6.70
N PRO A 145 4.70 3.27 -7.30
CA PRO A 145 4.65 3.56 -8.72
C PRO A 145 5.76 4.56 -9.02
N ASP A 146 6.62 4.18 -9.95
CA ASP A 146 7.91 4.81 -10.19
C ASP A 146 7.70 6.17 -10.87
N LEU A 147 7.28 7.17 -10.09
CA LEU A 147 7.02 8.54 -10.56
C LEU A 147 8.28 9.21 -11.10
N LEU A 148 9.45 8.66 -10.77
CA LEU A 148 10.76 9.16 -11.15
C LEU A 148 11.44 8.31 -12.22
N LYS A 149 10.87 7.18 -12.66
CA LYS A 149 11.32 6.54 -13.90
C LYS A 149 11.01 7.54 -15.00
N PRO A 150 12.02 8.23 -15.54
CA PRO A 150 11.76 9.23 -16.55
C PRO A 150 11.13 8.48 -17.72
N ILE A 151 10.11 9.05 -18.36
CA ILE A 151 9.72 8.55 -19.69
C ILE A 151 10.97 8.54 -20.61
N ALA A 152 11.96 9.38 -20.31
CA ALA A 152 13.29 9.39 -20.92
C ALA A 152 14.06 8.05 -20.85
N GLY A 153 13.86 7.21 -19.82
CA GLY A 153 14.46 5.87 -19.74
C GLY A 153 13.91 4.90 -20.78
N LEU A 154 12.66 5.12 -21.22
CA LEU A 154 12.01 4.39 -22.31
C LEU A 154 12.31 5.00 -23.69
N LEU A 155 12.96 6.17 -23.74
CA LEU A 155 13.29 6.88 -24.97
C LEU A 155 14.75 6.61 -25.41
N PRO A 156 15.01 6.54 -26.74
CA PRO A 156 16.36 6.42 -27.29
C PRO A 156 17.31 7.50 -26.75
N PRO A 157 18.62 7.22 -26.59
CA PRO A 157 19.59 8.16 -26.02
C PRO A 157 19.57 9.57 -26.62
N ALA A 158 19.30 9.68 -27.93
CA ALA A 158 19.23 10.96 -28.64
C ALA A 158 18.03 11.84 -28.24
N LEU A 159 16.97 11.26 -27.67
CA LEU A 159 15.74 11.98 -27.28
C LEU A 159 15.66 12.25 -25.77
N ARG A 160 16.56 11.68 -24.98
CA ARG A 160 16.64 11.90 -23.52
C ARG A 160 16.78 13.39 -23.15
N PRO A 161 17.60 14.21 -23.84
CA PRO A 161 17.74 15.63 -23.50
C PRO A 161 16.44 16.42 -23.73
N MET A 162 15.60 16.00 -24.70
CA MET A 162 14.32 16.66 -24.99
C MET A 162 13.20 16.23 -24.05
N ALA A 163 13.15 14.96 -23.66
CA ALA A 163 12.19 14.45 -22.68
C ALA A 163 12.39 15.11 -21.30
N TYR A 164 13.65 15.26 -20.89
CA TYR A 164 14.04 15.99 -19.67
C TYR A 164 13.51 17.42 -19.65
N ARG A 165 13.43 18.08 -20.82
CA ARG A 165 12.97 19.47 -20.96
C ARG A 165 11.44 19.62 -20.89
N ASN A 166 10.71 18.64 -21.42
CA ASN A 166 9.24 18.67 -21.46
C ASN A 166 8.59 18.23 -20.14
N GLU A 167 9.18 17.23 -19.45
CA GLU A 167 8.77 16.89 -18.08
C GLU A 167 9.04 18.06 -17.12
N ARG A 168 10.17 18.77 -17.30
CA ARG A 168 10.40 20.06 -16.63
C ARG A 168 9.24 21.02 -16.84
N MET A 169 8.77 21.27 -18.08
CA MET A 169 7.68 22.22 -18.34
C MET A 169 6.34 21.88 -17.68
N ARG A 170 5.98 20.59 -17.57
CA ARG A 170 4.73 20.18 -16.89
C ARG A 170 4.81 20.24 -15.37
N VAL A 171 5.97 19.91 -14.79
CA VAL A 171 6.26 20.11 -13.37
C VAL A 171 6.24 21.61 -13.08
N VAL A 172 6.92 22.39 -13.91
CA VAL A 172 6.94 23.86 -13.92
C VAL A 172 5.52 24.43 -13.87
N ASP A 173 4.54 24.04 -14.69
CA ASP A 173 3.16 24.56 -14.59
C ASP A 173 2.45 24.27 -13.24
N GLY A 174 2.79 23.18 -12.56
CA GLY A 174 2.28 22.86 -11.22
C GLY A 174 2.99 23.58 -10.07
N TYR A 175 4.20 24.11 -10.31
CA TYR A 175 5.07 24.72 -9.31
C TYR A 175 5.46 26.18 -9.60
N LEU A 176 5.10 26.77 -10.76
CA LEU A 176 5.59 28.06 -11.30
C LEU A 176 5.15 29.34 -10.56
N ASN A 177 4.43 29.23 -9.45
CA ASN A 177 4.24 30.35 -8.53
C ASN A 177 4.83 30.07 -7.13
N PRO A 178 6.11 29.68 -6.97
CA PRO A 178 6.73 29.75 -5.66
C PRO A 178 7.23 31.18 -5.48
N ALA A 179 6.74 31.88 -4.45
CA ALA A 179 7.38 33.14 -4.04
C ALA A 179 8.88 32.88 -3.81
N PRO A 180 9.78 33.71 -4.36
CA PRO A 180 11.22 33.50 -4.25
C PRO A 180 11.61 33.35 -2.78
N ALA A 181 12.39 32.32 -2.48
CA ALA A 181 13.02 32.17 -1.17
C ALA A 181 13.99 33.33 -1.01
N ASP A 182 13.66 34.27 -0.12
CA ASP A 182 14.55 35.36 0.22
C ASP A 182 15.76 34.75 0.92
N ARG A 183 16.91 34.76 0.25
CA ARG A 183 18.15 34.09 0.67
C ARG A 183 18.93 34.93 1.68
N THR A 184 18.24 35.79 2.42
CA THR A 184 18.81 36.73 3.39
C THR A 184 18.25 36.42 4.77
N GLY A 185 19.00 35.62 5.53
CA GLY A 185 19.47 35.90 6.90
C GLY A 185 18.51 36.31 8.03
N ASP A 186 17.26 36.64 7.78
CA ASP A 186 16.31 37.09 8.79
C ASP A 186 15.27 35.99 9.00
N VAL A 187 15.63 35.02 9.85
CA VAL A 187 14.64 34.20 10.53
C VAL A 187 13.78 35.18 11.34
N PRO A 188 12.48 35.35 11.05
CA PRO A 188 11.65 36.22 11.87
C PRO A 188 11.70 35.69 13.31
N ALA A 189 12.12 36.56 14.23
CA ALA A 189 12.20 36.23 15.65
C ALA A 189 10.89 35.57 16.08
N ILE A 190 10.99 34.32 16.56
CA ILE A 190 9.87 33.58 17.12
C ILE A 190 9.25 34.48 18.19
N ALA A 191 8.05 34.98 17.94
CA ALA A 191 7.31 35.76 18.90
C ALA A 191 7.19 34.93 20.18
N ALA A 192 7.55 35.53 21.32
CA ALA A 192 7.48 34.88 22.62
C ALA A 192 6.09 34.25 22.81
N PRO A 193 6.00 33.02 23.34
CA PRO A 193 4.73 32.32 23.50
C PRO A 193 3.80 33.18 24.34
N ALA A 194 2.60 33.44 23.82
CA ALA A 194 1.55 34.12 24.55
C ALA A 194 1.27 33.34 25.86
N PRO A 195 1.07 34.03 27.00
CA PRO A 195 0.79 33.37 28.27
C PRO A 195 -0.46 32.51 28.14
N GLN A 196 -0.30 31.20 28.31
CA GLN A 196 -1.42 30.25 28.38
C GLN A 196 -2.25 30.58 29.63
N PRO A 197 -3.59 30.69 29.51
CA PRO A 197 -4.44 30.82 30.68
C PRO A 197 -4.42 29.52 31.49
N ASP A 198 -4.36 29.65 32.82
CA ASP A 198 -4.27 28.57 33.78
C ASP A 198 -5.37 27.51 33.54
N ALA A 199 -4.94 26.33 33.08
CA ALA A 199 -5.81 25.17 32.89
C ALA A 199 -6.27 24.65 34.26
N THR A 200 -7.43 25.11 34.69
CA THR A 200 -8.13 24.57 35.86
C THR A 200 -8.70 23.20 35.49
N LEU A 201 -8.06 22.13 35.97
CA LEU A 201 -8.52 20.74 35.89
C LEU A 201 -9.81 20.58 36.72
N ALA A 202 -10.97 20.80 36.08
CA ALA A 202 -12.24 20.32 36.58
C ALA A 202 -12.56 18.97 35.90
N LEU A 203 -12.47 17.88 36.67
CA LEU A 203 -12.94 16.56 36.26
C LEU A 203 -14.47 16.59 36.13
N PRO A 204 -15.06 16.25 34.97
CA PRO A 204 -16.50 16.08 34.85
C PRO A 204 -16.93 14.79 35.56
N SER A 205 -17.53 14.94 36.74
CA SER A 205 -18.33 13.90 37.40
C SER A 205 -19.69 13.81 36.72
N GLY A 206 -19.89 12.80 35.87
CA GLY A 206 -21.16 12.58 35.18
C GLY A 206 -21.04 11.57 34.04
N LEU A 207 -20.72 10.33 34.37
CA LEU A 207 -20.95 9.18 33.51
C LEU A 207 -22.03 8.35 34.20
N GLU A 208 -23.28 8.78 34.00
CA GLU A 208 -24.46 7.97 34.30
C GLU A 208 -24.78 7.12 33.06
N ASP A 209 -25.12 5.87 33.36
CA ASP A 209 -25.38 4.79 32.42
C ASP A 209 -26.59 5.09 31.52
N GLU A 210 -26.36 5.41 30.25
CA GLU A 210 -27.37 5.39 29.20
C GLU A 210 -27.15 4.16 28.31
N HIS A 211 -27.64 3.00 28.76
CA HIS A 211 -27.91 1.84 27.91
C HIS A 211 -29.12 2.13 27.02
N GLY A 212 -28.90 2.98 26.01
CA GLY A 212 -29.83 3.19 24.92
C GLY A 212 -29.87 1.95 24.01
N ALA A 213 -31.06 1.37 23.89
CA ALA A 213 -31.39 0.34 22.91
C ALA A 213 -31.19 0.92 21.49
N GLY A 214 -29.97 0.75 20.97
CA GLY A 214 -29.64 1.03 19.58
C GLY A 214 -30.29 -0.04 18.71
N GLU A 215 -31.39 0.34 18.06
CA GLU A 215 -31.96 -0.35 16.91
C GLU A 215 -30.81 -0.67 15.94
N HIS A 216 -30.58 -1.96 15.68
CA HIS A 216 -29.58 -2.41 14.72
C HIS A 216 -30.01 -1.96 13.31
N ASP A 217 -29.66 -0.72 12.94
CA ASP A 217 -29.58 -0.29 11.55
C ASP A 217 -28.57 -1.23 10.89
N SER A 218 -29.12 -2.25 10.25
CA SER A 218 -28.34 -3.20 9.47
C SER A 218 -27.67 -2.38 8.37
N PRO A 219 -26.34 -2.47 8.20
CA PRO A 219 -25.62 -1.62 7.26
C PRO A 219 -26.31 -1.70 5.91
N GLU A 220 -26.78 -0.54 5.43
CA GLU A 220 -27.46 -0.44 4.15
C GLU A 220 -26.58 -1.10 3.09
N SER A 221 -27.04 -2.24 2.57
CA SER A 221 -26.34 -3.01 1.56
C SER A 221 -26.25 -2.17 0.30
N HIS A 222 -25.14 -1.46 0.16
CA HIS A 222 -24.87 -0.62 -0.99
C HIS A 222 -24.52 -1.53 -2.17
N LEU A 223 -25.45 -1.62 -3.12
CA LEU A 223 -25.21 -2.29 -4.38
C LEU A 223 -24.10 -1.55 -5.14
N PRO A 224 -23.21 -2.28 -5.85
CA PRO A 224 -22.18 -1.65 -6.65
C PRO A 224 -22.81 -0.72 -7.70
N PRO A 225 -22.11 0.36 -8.10
CA PRO A 225 -22.60 1.25 -9.15
C PRO A 225 -22.88 0.44 -10.43
N PRO A 226 -23.89 0.84 -11.21
CA PRO A 226 -24.28 0.10 -12.41
C PRO A 226 -23.12 0.02 -13.41
N SER A 227 -22.71 -1.21 -13.75
CA SER A 227 -21.65 -1.49 -14.74
C SER A 227 -22.26 -1.73 -16.13
N LEU A 228 -21.61 -1.20 -17.18
CA LEU A 228 -21.97 -1.52 -18.57
C LEU A 228 -21.28 -2.80 -19.08
N ALA A 229 -20.31 -3.34 -18.35
CA ALA A 229 -19.57 -4.52 -18.77
C ALA A 229 -20.46 -5.76 -19.00
N PRO A 230 -21.45 -6.08 -18.14
CA PRO A 230 -22.35 -7.21 -18.39
C PRO A 230 -23.12 -7.10 -19.71
N ILE A 231 -23.51 -5.88 -20.12
CA ILE A 231 -24.21 -5.64 -21.39
C ILE A 231 -23.26 -5.90 -22.56
N LEU A 232 -22.01 -5.43 -22.48
CA LEU A 232 -21.00 -5.68 -23.52
C LEU A 232 -20.68 -7.16 -23.67
N PHE A 233 -20.57 -7.90 -22.55
CA PHE A 233 -20.40 -9.34 -22.57
C PHE A 233 -21.57 -10.07 -23.23
N ALA A 234 -22.80 -9.73 -22.85
CA ALA A 234 -24.00 -10.34 -23.43
C ALA A 234 -24.10 -10.06 -24.93
N LEU A 235 -23.87 -8.81 -25.36
CA LEU A 235 -23.87 -8.43 -26.78
C LEU A 235 -22.77 -9.17 -27.54
N GLY A 236 -21.56 -9.23 -26.98
CA GLY A 236 -20.43 -9.93 -27.56
C GLY A 236 -20.69 -11.43 -27.75
N LEU A 237 -21.29 -12.09 -26.75
CA LEU A 237 -21.68 -13.50 -26.83
C LEU A 237 -22.75 -13.74 -27.91
N ILE A 238 -23.78 -12.89 -27.99
CA ILE A 238 -24.83 -12.99 -29.01
C ILE A 238 -24.23 -12.84 -30.42
N VAL A 239 -23.39 -11.84 -30.63
CA VAL A 239 -22.74 -11.57 -31.93
C VAL A 239 -21.75 -12.69 -32.29
N MET A 240 -21.00 -13.20 -31.31
CA MET A 240 -20.09 -14.32 -31.49
C MET A 240 -20.83 -15.60 -31.90
N ALA A 241 -21.96 -15.91 -31.25
CA ALA A 241 -22.81 -17.05 -31.59
C ALA A 241 -23.42 -16.92 -33.00
N ALA A 242 -23.91 -15.73 -33.37
CA ALA A 242 -24.39 -15.46 -34.72
C ALA A 242 -23.25 -15.58 -35.76
N GLY A 243 -22.06 -15.09 -35.44
CA GLY A 243 -20.89 -15.18 -36.32
C GLY A 243 -20.40 -16.60 -36.53
N ALA A 244 -20.54 -17.47 -35.54
CA ALA A 244 -20.24 -18.90 -35.70
C ALA A 244 -21.18 -19.60 -36.70
N ILE A 245 -22.42 -19.11 -36.86
CA ILE A 245 -23.45 -19.72 -37.71
C ILE A 245 -23.44 -19.13 -39.14
N PHE A 246 -23.29 -17.80 -39.27
CA PHE A 246 -23.56 -17.11 -40.53
C PHE A 246 -22.31 -16.62 -41.26
N VAL A 247 -21.39 -15.92 -40.57
CA VAL A 247 -20.22 -15.27 -41.21
C VAL A 247 -19.07 -15.14 -40.21
N GLY A 248 -17.88 -15.65 -40.56
CA GLY A 248 -16.69 -15.61 -39.70
C GLY A 248 -16.25 -14.19 -39.30
N GLU A 249 -16.60 -13.16 -40.06
CA GLU A 249 -16.33 -11.76 -39.71
C GLU A 249 -17.08 -11.30 -38.46
N LEU A 250 -18.35 -11.72 -38.28
CA LEU A 250 -19.14 -11.43 -37.07
C LEU A 250 -18.52 -12.07 -35.82
N LEU A 251 -17.81 -13.19 -35.96
CA LEU A 251 -17.09 -13.83 -34.85
C LEU A 251 -16.04 -12.88 -34.26
N SER A 252 -15.27 -12.19 -35.11
CA SER A 252 -14.25 -11.24 -34.67
C SER A 252 -14.85 -10.03 -33.93
N VAL A 253 -16.02 -9.57 -34.36
CA VAL A 253 -16.77 -8.48 -33.71
C VAL A 253 -17.24 -8.93 -32.32
N GLY A 254 -17.79 -10.14 -32.21
CA GLY A 254 -18.22 -10.72 -30.94
C GLY A 254 -17.08 -10.85 -29.93
N ILE A 255 -15.92 -11.38 -30.37
CA ILE A 255 -14.71 -11.47 -29.53
C ILE A 255 -14.25 -10.09 -29.08
N THR A 256 -14.23 -9.10 -29.99
CA THR A 256 -13.82 -7.73 -29.66
C THR A 256 -14.71 -7.11 -28.58
N LEU A 257 -16.03 -7.32 -28.65
CA LEU A 257 -16.97 -6.84 -27.64
C LEU A 257 -16.77 -7.50 -26.28
N ILE A 258 -16.46 -8.80 -26.24
CA ILE A 258 -16.14 -9.52 -25.00
C ILE A 258 -14.86 -8.97 -24.37
N VAL A 259 -13.80 -8.76 -25.16
CA VAL A 259 -12.54 -8.20 -24.67
C VAL A 259 -12.75 -6.79 -24.12
N LEU A 260 -13.52 -5.94 -24.83
CA LEU A 260 -13.87 -4.60 -24.36
C LEU A 260 -14.68 -4.64 -23.05
N GLY A 261 -15.63 -5.59 -22.94
CA GLY A 261 -16.37 -5.83 -21.70
C GLY A 261 -15.45 -6.19 -20.52
N ALA A 262 -14.49 -7.10 -20.75
CA ALA A 262 -13.54 -7.53 -19.74
C ALA A 262 -12.58 -6.42 -19.31
N VAL A 263 -11.99 -5.69 -20.26
CA VAL A 263 -11.10 -4.55 -19.97
C VAL A 263 -11.86 -3.48 -19.20
N ARG A 264 -13.09 -3.16 -19.61
CA ARG A 264 -13.91 -2.17 -18.90
C ARG A 264 -14.25 -2.62 -17.49
N TRP A 265 -14.68 -3.86 -17.31
CA TRP A 265 -14.97 -4.42 -15.98
C TRP A 265 -13.75 -4.32 -15.07
N PHE A 266 -12.58 -4.70 -15.59
CA PHE A 266 -11.32 -4.63 -14.84
C PHE A 266 -10.92 -3.19 -14.50
N MET A 267 -11.13 -2.23 -15.40
CA MET A 267 -10.87 -0.81 -15.11
C MET A 267 -11.85 -0.23 -14.07
N GLU A 268 -13.12 -0.63 -14.12
CA GLU A 268 -14.12 -0.24 -13.12
C GLU A 268 -13.76 -0.82 -11.74
N ASP A 269 -13.32 -2.07 -11.70
CA ASP A 269 -12.84 -2.74 -10.49
C ASP A 269 -11.58 -2.07 -9.92
N MET A 270 -10.57 -1.82 -10.77
CA MET A 270 -9.38 -1.07 -10.38
C MET A 270 -9.72 0.33 -9.84
N GLY A 271 -10.61 1.06 -10.51
CA GLY A 271 -11.05 2.37 -10.05
C GLY A 271 -11.74 2.31 -8.69
N TYR A 272 -12.51 1.24 -8.44
CA TYR A 272 -13.14 0.99 -7.15
C TYR A 272 -12.10 0.66 -6.05
N PHE A 273 -11.09 -0.14 -6.37
CA PHE A 273 -9.95 -0.42 -5.48
C PHE A 273 -9.13 0.84 -5.18
N GLU A 274 -8.82 1.65 -6.18
CA GLU A 274 -8.08 2.90 -6.03
C GLU A 274 -8.86 3.95 -5.23
N ALA A 275 -10.19 3.98 -5.37
CA ALA A 275 -11.07 4.79 -4.54
C ALA A 275 -11.17 4.30 -3.09
N GLY A 276 -10.54 3.17 -2.75
CA GLY A 276 -10.49 2.64 -1.39
C GLY A 276 -11.78 1.95 -0.92
N GLY A 277 -12.57 1.41 -1.85
CA GLY A 277 -13.85 0.77 -1.56
C GLY A 277 -14.93 1.75 -1.06
N PRO A 278 -16.05 1.24 -0.50
CA PRO A 278 -17.11 2.07 0.05
C PRO A 278 -16.55 3.06 1.08
N ALA A 279 -17.00 4.31 1.00
CA ALA A 279 -16.53 5.39 1.88
C ALA A 279 -16.71 5.06 3.38
N GLU A 280 -17.63 4.14 3.70
CA GLU A 280 -17.89 3.61 5.04
C GLU A 280 -16.67 2.88 5.63
N TYR A 281 -15.90 2.14 4.82
CA TYR A 281 -14.66 1.48 5.26
C TYR A 281 -13.49 2.45 5.50
N ARG A 282 -13.60 3.71 5.03
CA ARG A 282 -12.60 4.76 5.28
C ARG A 282 -12.82 5.51 6.60
N GLN A 283 -14.03 5.49 7.16
CA GLN A 283 -14.36 6.29 8.34
C GLN A 283 -14.26 5.54 9.66
N HIS A 284 -14.28 4.21 9.63
CA HIS A 284 -13.93 3.43 10.80
C HIS A 284 -12.44 3.14 10.76
N PRO A 285 -11.58 3.85 11.55
CA PRO A 285 -10.23 3.37 11.79
C PRO A 285 -10.40 1.92 12.22
N LEU A 286 -9.72 0.99 11.53
CA LEU A 286 -9.67 -0.43 11.87
C LEU A 286 -9.29 -0.52 13.35
N LYS A 287 -10.31 -0.48 14.21
CA LYS A 287 -10.22 -0.70 15.64
C LYS A 287 -9.64 -2.07 15.68
N VAL A 288 -8.33 -2.14 15.98
CA VAL A 288 -7.46 -3.32 15.84
C VAL A 288 -8.38 -4.51 15.90
N MET A 289 -8.72 -5.07 14.72
CA MET A 289 -9.58 -6.23 14.72
C MET A 289 -8.84 -7.14 15.69
N PRO A 290 -9.48 -7.60 16.78
CA PRO A 290 -8.89 -8.66 17.57
C PRO A 290 -8.41 -9.75 16.61
N ASP A 291 -7.61 -10.68 17.07
CA ASP A 291 -7.42 -11.90 16.29
C ASP A 291 -8.78 -12.61 16.20
N VAL A 292 -9.64 -12.12 15.30
CA VAL A 292 -10.97 -12.61 15.05
C VAL A 292 -10.68 -13.67 14.02
N SER A 293 -10.33 -14.85 14.51
CA SER A 293 -10.73 -16.08 13.86
C SER A 293 -12.11 -15.83 13.24
N PRO A 294 -12.29 -16.05 11.92
CA PRO A 294 -13.53 -15.72 11.23
C PRO A 294 -14.72 -16.19 12.08
N PRO A 295 -15.81 -15.41 12.17
CA PRO A 295 -16.93 -15.73 13.04
C PRO A 295 -17.26 -17.22 12.96
N PRO A 296 -17.42 -17.93 14.09
CA PRO A 296 -17.68 -19.36 14.08
C PRO A 296 -18.76 -19.70 13.06
N GLY A 297 -18.44 -20.59 12.11
CA GLY A 297 -19.32 -20.94 10.99
C GLY A 297 -18.98 -20.30 9.63
N VAL A 298 -18.04 -19.35 9.55
CA VAL A 298 -17.56 -18.80 8.26
C VAL A 298 -16.36 -19.61 7.78
N HIS A 299 -16.62 -20.66 7.00
CA HIS A 299 -15.61 -21.41 6.27
C HIS A 299 -15.70 -21.10 4.78
N LEU A 300 -14.55 -21.07 4.11
CA LEU A 300 -14.52 -21.06 2.64
C LEU A 300 -14.79 -22.49 2.16
N PRO A 301 -15.61 -22.69 1.11
CA PRO A 301 -15.76 -24.01 0.54
C PRO A 301 -14.38 -24.53 0.11
N PRO A 302 -14.08 -25.82 0.34
CA PRO A 302 -12.82 -26.39 -0.09
C PRO A 302 -12.69 -26.32 -1.62
N PRO A 303 -11.47 -26.35 -2.15
CA PRO A 303 -11.24 -26.23 -3.58
C PRO A 303 -12.00 -27.30 -4.38
N SER A 304 -12.78 -26.86 -5.38
CA SER A 304 -13.56 -27.73 -6.26
C SER A 304 -13.01 -27.73 -7.69
N LEU A 305 -13.03 -28.89 -8.35
CA LEU A 305 -12.73 -29.04 -9.78
C LEU A 305 -13.95 -28.81 -10.68
N MET A 306 -15.16 -28.74 -10.11
CA MET A 306 -16.41 -28.64 -10.88
C MET A 306 -16.52 -27.33 -11.70
N PRO A 307 -16.10 -26.15 -11.19
CA PRO A 307 -16.05 -24.93 -11.99
C PRO A 307 -15.16 -25.05 -13.23
N LEU A 308 -14.03 -25.79 -13.13
CA LEU A 308 -13.13 -26.02 -14.24
C LEU A 308 -13.76 -26.94 -15.29
N LEU A 309 -14.43 -28.01 -14.86
CA LEU A 309 -15.18 -28.92 -15.74
C LEU A 309 -16.31 -28.20 -16.46
N PHE A 310 -17.04 -27.33 -15.76
CA PHE A 310 -18.09 -26.49 -16.35
C PHE A 310 -17.53 -25.56 -17.43
N ALA A 311 -16.43 -24.86 -17.15
CA ALA A 311 -15.76 -23.98 -18.10
C ALA A 311 -15.24 -24.75 -19.33
N ALA A 312 -14.64 -25.93 -19.14
CA ALA A 312 -14.22 -26.79 -20.23
C ALA A 312 -15.40 -27.25 -21.09
N GLY A 313 -16.54 -27.57 -20.45
CA GLY A 313 -17.79 -27.90 -21.14
C GLY A 313 -18.29 -26.75 -22.03
N LEU A 314 -18.24 -25.51 -21.56
CA LEU A 314 -18.59 -24.32 -22.36
C LEU A 314 -17.70 -24.18 -23.61
N MET A 315 -16.39 -24.35 -23.46
CA MET A 315 -15.43 -24.28 -24.57
C MET A 315 -15.68 -25.39 -25.60
N ILE A 316 -15.89 -26.63 -25.14
CA ILE A 316 -16.14 -27.78 -26.03
C ILE A 316 -17.51 -27.65 -26.72
N THR A 317 -18.53 -27.12 -26.03
CA THR A 317 -19.86 -26.85 -26.63
C THR A 317 -19.74 -25.83 -27.75
N ALA A 318 -18.99 -24.74 -27.53
CA ALA A 318 -18.75 -23.73 -28.56
C ALA A 318 -18.00 -24.30 -29.77
N ALA A 319 -16.99 -25.14 -29.56
CA ALA A 319 -16.30 -25.84 -30.64
C ALA A 319 -17.25 -26.81 -31.38
N GLY A 320 -18.07 -27.56 -30.64
CA GLY A 320 -19.02 -28.51 -31.20
C GLY A 320 -20.08 -27.85 -32.08
N ALA A 321 -20.52 -26.64 -31.72
CA ALA A 321 -21.44 -25.86 -32.54
C ALA A 321 -20.88 -25.52 -33.93
N VAL A 322 -19.54 -25.51 -34.09
CA VAL A 322 -18.85 -25.21 -35.35
C VAL A 322 -18.46 -26.48 -36.12
N PHE A 323 -17.99 -27.51 -35.42
CA PHE A 323 -17.33 -28.65 -36.07
C PHE A 323 -18.23 -29.88 -36.22
N THR A 324 -18.79 -30.43 -35.13
CA THR A 324 -19.61 -31.65 -35.16
C THR A 324 -20.62 -31.72 -34.02
N ASP A 325 -21.76 -32.35 -34.29
CA ASP A 325 -22.82 -32.66 -33.32
C ASP A 325 -22.33 -33.52 -32.14
N GLN A 326 -21.38 -34.43 -32.38
CA GLN A 326 -20.77 -35.26 -31.34
C GLN A 326 -19.96 -34.43 -30.32
N VAL A 327 -19.17 -33.47 -30.79
CA VAL A 327 -18.40 -32.57 -29.91
C VAL A 327 -19.36 -31.65 -29.15
N LEU A 328 -20.46 -31.22 -29.79
CA LEU A 328 -21.49 -30.42 -29.14
C LEU A 328 -22.15 -31.20 -27.98
N GLY A 329 -22.53 -32.45 -28.24
CA GLY A 329 -23.10 -33.34 -27.22
C GLY A 329 -22.15 -33.58 -26.04
N ALA A 330 -20.85 -33.78 -26.31
CA ALA A 330 -19.83 -33.92 -25.27
C ALA A 330 -19.69 -32.65 -24.41
N GLY A 331 -19.69 -31.48 -25.05
CA GLY A 331 -19.65 -30.19 -24.35
C GLY A 331 -20.85 -29.98 -23.44
N ILE A 332 -22.07 -30.20 -23.94
CA ILE A 332 -23.32 -30.04 -23.16
C ILE A 332 -23.31 -30.99 -21.96
N THR A 333 -22.83 -32.22 -22.15
CA THR A 333 -22.72 -33.21 -21.08
C THR A 333 -21.80 -32.70 -19.97
N LEU A 334 -20.62 -32.17 -20.30
CA LEU A 334 -19.69 -31.60 -19.33
C LEU A 334 -20.25 -30.37 -18.60
N ILE A 335 -21.01 -29.50 -19.28
CA ILE A 335 -21.70 -28.37 -18.65
C ILE A 335 -22.70 -28.88 -17.59
N VAL A 336 -23.53 -29.86 -17.94
CA VAL A 336 -24.53 -30.41 -17.02
C VAL A 336 -23.84 -31.08 -15.83
N PHE A 337 -22.83 -31.92 -16.07
CA PHE A 337 -22.09 -32.59 -15.00
C PHE A 337 -21.33 -31.61 -14.10
N GLY A 338 -20.63 -30.62 -14.67
CA GLY A 338 -19.91 -29.61 -13.92
C GLY A 338 -20.86 -28.71 -13.11
N GLY A 339 -21.98 -28.28 -13.70
CA GLY A 339 -22.96 -27.44 -13.02
C GLY A 339 -23.71 -28.16 -11.90
N VAL A 340 -24.21 -29.37 -12.17
CA VAL A 340 -24.88 -30.19 -11.15
C VAL A 340 -23.90 -30.62 -10.07
N GLY A 341 -22.69 -31.05 -10.45
CA GLY A 341 -21.64 -31.42 -9.49
C GLY A 341 -21.28 -30.26 -8.56
N TRP A 342 -21.12 -29.06 -9.11
CA TRP A 342 -20.84 -27.87 -8.32
C TRP A 342 -21.98 -27.52 -7.36
N LEU A 343 -23.24 -27.58 -7.83
CA LEU A 343 -24.42 -27.33 -6.98
C LEU A 343 -24.56 -28.36 -5.85
N LEU A 344 -24.30 -29.65 -6.14
CA LEU A 344 -24.37 -30.71 -5.13
C LEU A 344 -23.21 -30.66 -4.13
N GLU A 345 -22.05 -30.16 -4.54
CA GLU A 345 -20.96 -29.83 -3.62
C GLU A 345 -21.37 -28.70 -2.68
N ASP A 346 -21.93 -27.62 -3.22
CA ASP A 346 -22.42 -26.49 -2.44
C ASP A 346 -23.46 -26.92 -1.39
N ILE A 347 -24.49 -27.69 -1.81
CA ILE A 347 -25.50 -28.24 -0.89
C ILE A 347 -24.87 -29.10 0.20
N ARG A 348 -23.90 -29.98 -0.15
CA ARG A 348 -23.23 -30.82 0.85
C ARG A 348 -22.46 -29.99 1.87
N TYR A 349 -21.77 -28.93 1.45
CA TYR A 349 -21.05 -28.05 2.38
C TYR A 349 -22.00 -27.24 3.27
N PHE A 350 -23.19 -26.88 2.78
CA PHE A 350 -24.23 -26.29 3.63
C PHE A 350 -24.83 -27.26 4.64
N GLU A 351 -24.84 -28.56 4.34
CA GLU A 351 -25.38 -29.61 5.21
C GLU A 351 -24.35 -30.17 6.19
N GLU A 352 -23.04 -30.02 5.93
CA GLU A 352 -22.00 -30.44 6.85
C GLU A 352 -22.09 -29.63 8.15
N PRO A 353 -22.34 -30.29 9.31
CA PRO A 353 -22.41 -29.60 10.58
C PRO A 353 -21.06 -28.94 10.85
N VAL A 354 -21.09 -27.70 11.34
CA VAL A 354 -19.88 -26.96 11.77
C VAL A 354 -19.09 -27.87 12.70
N HIS A 355 -18.04 -28.50 12.17
CA HIS A 355 -17.08 -29.20 12.99
C HIS A 355 -16.41 -28.09 13.80
N ASP A 356 -16.68 -28.06 15.10
CA ASP A 356 -15.84 -27.37 16.07
C ASP A 356 -14.45 -28.02 15.91
N ASP A 357 -13.65 -27.48 15.01
CA ASP A 357 -12.22 -27.68 14.97
C ASP A 357 -11.70 -27.09 16.27
N HIS A 358 -11.81 -27.90 17.33
CA HIS A 358 -10.94 -27.84 18.47
C HIS A 358 -9.55 -28.01 17.88
N HIS A 359 -8.95 -26.89 17.50
CA HIS A 359 -7.52 -26.75 17.46
C HIS A 359 -7.06 -27.12 18.86
N ASP A 360 -6.77 -28.41 19.04
CA ASP A 360 -6.05 -28.94 20.18
C ASP A 360 -4.88 -27.98 20.34
N GLU A 361 -4.98 -27.20 21.41
CA GLU A 361 -3.97 -26.26 21.82
C GLU A 361 -2.65 -27.02 21.69
N HIS A 362 -1.75 -26.50 20.85
CA HIS A 362 -0.36 -26.89 20.93
C HIS A 362 0.09 -26.49 22.33
N GLU A 363 -0.15 -27.39 23.29
CA GLU A 363 0.36 -27.39 24.63
C GLU A 363 1.86 -27.29 24.43
N SER A 364 2.34 -26.06 24.57
CA SER A 364 3.74 -25.75 24.43
C SER A 364 4.44 -26.51 25.53
N ASP A 365 5.05 -27.65 25.17
CA ASP A 365 6.06 -28.37 25.94
C ASP A 365 7.26 -27.43 26.13
N ALA A 366 7.09 -26.42 26.97
CA ALA A 366 8.17 -25.65 27.53
C ALA A 366 8.84 -26.56 28.55
N PRO A 367 10.12 -26.93 28.34
CA PRO A 367 10.81 -27.79 29.29
C PRO A 367 10.90 -27.06 30.63
N LEU A 368 10.29 -27.65 31.67
CA LEU A 368 10.48 -27.30 33.07
C LEU A 368 11.99 -27.27 33.37
N MET A 369 12.59 -26.08 33.30
CA MET A 369 13.93 -25.84 33.80
C MET A 369 13.91 -26.07 35.32
N HIS A 370 14.45 -27.21 35.70
CA HIS A 370 14.63 -27.64 37.08
C HIS A 370 15.55 -26.64 37.79
N GLY A 371 14.98 -25.83 38.68
CA GLY A 371 15.73 -24.94 39.57
C GLY A 371 16.59 -25.76 40.52
N ALA A 372 17.91 -25.62 40.37
CA ALA A 372 18.89 -26.12 41.30
C ALA A 372 18.97 -25.16 42.51
N ASP A 373 18.26 -25.51 43.58
CA ASP A 373 18.46 -24.93 44.92
C ASP A 373 18.88 -26.03 45.88
N GLY A 374 20.02 -25.85 46.54
CA GLY A 374 20.50 -26.77 47.57
C GLY A 374 21.96 -26.61 47.92
N ALA A 375 22.35 -25.40 48.35
CA ALA A 375 23.64 -25.15 48.99
C ALA A 375 23.70 -25.83 50.36
N GLU A 376 24.69 -26.71 50.58
CA GLU A 376 25.05 -27.21 51.91
C GLU A 376 25.86 -26.17 52.69
N PRO A 377 25.55 -25.94 53.98
CA PRO A 377 26.33 -25.07 54.85
C PRO A 377 27.49 -25.84 55.51
N SER A 378 28.61 -25.13 55.61
CA SER A 378 29.79 -25.45 56.40
C SER A 378 29.50 -25.77 57.88
N ALA A 379 30.09 -26.85 58.41
CA ALA A 379 30.59 -26.94 59.79
C ALA A 379 31.41 -28.23 60.00
N GLY A 380 32.61 -28.10 60.58
CA GLY A 380 33.35 -29.22 61.17
C GLY A 380 34.83 -29.22 60.86
#